data_AF-A0AAW9S920-F1
#
_entry.id   AF-A0AAW9S920-F1
#
_cell.length_a   1.000
_cell.length_b   1.000
_cell.length_c   1.000
_cell.angle_alpha   90.00
_cell.angle_beta   90.00
_cell.angle_gamma   90.00
#
_symmetry.space_group_name_H-M   'P 1'
#
loop_
_entity.id
_entity.type
_entity.pdbx_description
1 polymer ?
#
loop_
_entity_poly.entity_id
_entity_poly.type
_entity_poly.pdbx_seq_one_letter_code
_entity_poly.pdbx_strand_id
1 'polypeptide(L)'
;MKTYILLACTLFAGLFMACNKEEVEPYDHPFFHIHMENQDTVMVRANRKDQVDYSIYLSAKRQFEPITVKYSVIAKGLEEGVHYQLLNTSDELLFSPGVFEMPVGIQWMEGPLDPAQENSLIIKIDNNSKNYTLGLPGPDQLQQQLVIIRN
;
A
#
# COMPACT_ATOMS: atom_id res chain seq x y z
N MET A 1 20.79 -34.59 54.07
CA MET A 1 21.33 -33.22 53.82
C MET A 1 21.95 -33.07 52.43
N LYS A 2 22.85 -33.97 52.00
CA LYS A 2 23.47 -33.93 50.65
C LYS A 2 22.49 -34.04 49.48
N THR A 3 21.38 -34.76 49.64
CA THR A 3 20.35 -34.98 48.60
C THR A 3 19.52 -33.73 48.29
N TYR A 4 19.24 -32.90 49.30
CA TYR A 4 18.48 -31.65 49.13
C TYR A 4 19.32 -30.56 48.45
N ILE A 5 20.64 -30.58 48.64
CA ILE A 5 21.58 -29.65 47.99
C ILE A 5 21.68 -29.96 46.48
N LEU A 6 21.71 -31.24 46.11
CA LEU A 6 21.68 -31.65 44.69
C LEU A 6 20.38 -31.25 43.99
N LEU A 7 19.24 -31.38 44.68
CA LEU A 7 17.92 -31.01 44.16
C LEU A 7 17.75 -29.49 43.98
N ALA A 8 18.38 -28.70 44.86
CA ALA A 8 18.37 -27.24 44.76
C ALA A 8 19.26 -26.75 43.60
N CYS A 9 20.41 -27.39 43.35
CA CYS A 9 21.28 -27.05 42.23
C CYS A 9 20.67 -27.35 40.86
N THR A 10 19.89 -28.43 40.72
CA THR A 10 19.18 -28.73 39.45
C THR A 10 18.01 -27.78 39.20
N LEU A 11 17.31 -27.32 40.24
CA LEU A 11 16.24 -26.33 40.12
C LEU A 11 16.76 -24.94 39.72
N PHE A 12 17.96 -24.57 40.18
CA PHE A 12 18.59 -23.29 39.85
C PHE A 12 19.19 -23.25 38.44
N ALA A 13 19.67 -24.39 37.93
CA ALA A 13 20.19 -24.50 36.56
C ALA A 13 19.12 -24.35 35.47
N GLY A 14 17.85 -24.67 35.77
CA GLY A 14 16.73 -24.51 34.84
C GLY A 14 16.31 -23.06 34.57
N LEU A 15 16.68 -22.12 35.46
CA LEU A 15 16.31 -20.70 35.33
C LEU A 15 17.15 -19.94 34.31
N PHE A 16 18.31 -20.48 33.89
CA PHE A 16 19.18 -19.85 32.88
C PHE A 16 18.82 -20.21 31.43
N MET A 17 17.95 -21.20 31.20
CA MET A 17 17.52 -21.59 29.84
C MET A 17 16.29 -20.80 29.35
N ALA A 18 15.69 -19.95 30.18
CA ALA A 18 14.47 -19.23 29.84
C ALA A 18 14.68 -17.91 29.06
N CYS A 19 15.91 -17.55 28.71
CA CYS A 19 16.21 -16.32 27.97
C CYS A 19 16.53 -16.58 26.49
N ASN A 20 15.73 -17.40 25.82
CA ASN A 20 15.63 -17.36 24.36
C ASN A 20 14.47 -16.42 23.99
N LYS A 21 14.62 -15.12 24.26
CA LYS A 21 13.95 -14.16 23.40
C LYS A 21 14.72 -14.25 22.08
N GLU A 22 14.26 -15.12 21.19
CA GLU A 22 14.56 -14.95 19.77
C GLU A 22 14.26 -13.49 19.48
N GLU A 23 15.31 -12.72 19.19
CA GLU A 23 15.15 -11.36 18.71
C GLU A 23 14.35 -11.49 17.44
N VAL A 24 13.06 -11.17 17.52
CA VAL A 24 12.20 -11.08 16.35
C VAL A 24 12.83 -10.01 15.48
N GLU A 25 13.46 -10.42 14.39
CA GLU A 25 14.01 -9.47 13.43
C GLU A 25 12.89 -8.49 13.06
N PRO A 26 13.10 -7.18 13.22
CA PRO A 26 12.11 -6.19 12.83
C PRO A 26 11.74 -6.40 11.36
N TYR A 27 10.44 -6.42 11.05
CA TYR A 27 9.96 -6.56 9.68
C TYR A 27 10.53 -5.42 8.82
N ASP A 28 11.45 -5.75 7.92
CA ASP A 28 12.20 -4.80 7.08
C ASP A 28 12.02 -5.09 5.59
N HIS A 29 10.92 -5.76 5.22
CA HIS A 29 10.63 -6.07 3.83
C HIS A 29 9.95 -4.87 3.14
N PRO A 30 10.54 -4.32 2.07
CA PRO A 30 9.95 -3.21 1.32
C PRO A 30 8.62 -3.57 0.66
N PHE A 31 7.69 -2.63 0.62
CA PHE A 31 6.42 -2.78 -0.08
C PHE A 31 5.89 -1.48 -0.68
N PHE A 32 5.07 -1.59 -1.73
CA PHE A 32 4.33 -0.49 -2.33
C PHE A 32 2.85 -0.59 -1.99
N HIS A 33 2.21 0.53 -1.67
CA HIS A 33 0.79 0.58 -1.33
C HIS A 33 0.17 1.91 -1.76
N ILE A 34 -1.16 1.96 -1.84
CA ILE A 34 -1.93 3.15 -2.19
C ILE A 34 -3.13 3.26 -1.27
N HIS A 35 -3.34 4.44 -0.71
CA HIS A 35 -4.51 4.74 0.10
C HIS A 35 -4.86 6.22 -0.02
N MET A 36 -6.06 6.56 0.43
CA MET A 36 -6.46 7.93 0.71
C MET A 36 -6.99 7.96 2.14
N GLU A 37 -6.36 8.77 3.01
CA GLU A 37 -6.72 8.84 4.44
C GLU A 37 -6.75 7.46 5.15
N ASN A 38 -5.76 6.61 4.86
CA ASN A 38 -5.66 5.21 5.32
C ASN A 38 -6.79 4.28 4.87
N GLN A 39 -7.63 4.69 3.92
CA GLN A 39 -8.68 3.86 3.32
C GLN A 39 -8.24 3.37 1.93
N ASP A 40 -8.61 2.12 1.60
CA ASP A 40 -8.50 1.54 0.27
C ASP A 40 -9.75 1.80 -0.59
N THR A 41 -10.78 2.41 -0.02
CA THR A 41 -12.02 2.80 -0.69
C THR A 41 -12.44 4.20 -0.23
N VAL A 42 -12.74 5.09 -1.16
CA VAL A 42 -13.19 6.46 -0.86
C VAL A 42 -14.37 6.89 -1.71
N MET A 43 -15.21 7.74 -1.12
CA MET A 43 -16.37 8.34 -1.80
C MET A 43 -16.03 9.76 -2.25
N VAL A 44 -16.36 10.10 -3.49
CA VAL A 44 -16.21 11.45 -4.05
C VAL A 44 -17.53 11.95 -4.63
N ARG A 45 -17.81 13.24 -4.49
CA ARG A 45 -19.08 13.83 -4.95
C ARG A 45 -19.23 13.77 -6.47
N ALA A 46 -20.45 13.59 -6.94
CA ALA A 46 -20.81 13.59 -8.35
C ALA A 46 -20.53 14.93 -9.04
N ASN A 47 -20.64 16.05 -8.34
CA ASN A 47 -20.37 17.39 -8.88
C ASN A 47 -18.91 17.85 -8.69
N ARG A 48 -18.00 16.94 -8.36
CA ARG A 48 -16.59 17.25 -8.13
C ARG A 48 -15.92 17.75 -9.42
N LYS A 49 -15.13 18.82 -9.31
CA LYS A 49 -14.47 19.52 -10.42
C LYS A 49 -13.14 20.14 -9.97
N ASP A 50 -12.25 19.27 -9.50
CA ASP A 50 -10.93 19.61 -9.00
C ASP A 50 -9.91 18.57 -9.49
N GLN A 51 -8.64 18.90 -9.32
CA GLN A 51 -7.54 17.95 -9.52
C GLN A 51 -7.16 17.34 -8.17
N VAL A 52 -6.95 16.02 -8.16
CA VAL A 52 -6.55 15.27 -6.96
C VAL A 52 -5.41 14.33 -7.32
N ASP A 53 -4.38 14.32 -6.48
CA ASP A 53 -3.28 13.38 -6.59
C ASP A 53 -3.50 12.20 -5.63
N TYR A 54 -3.62 11.00 -6.19
CA TYR A 54 -3.70 9.76 -5.43
C TYR A 54 -2.33 9.09 -5.45
N SER A 55 -1.56 9.24 -4.38
CA SER A 55 -0.16 8.81 -4.34
C SER A 55 -0.01 7.30 -4.10
N ILE A 56 0.90 6.68 -4.86
CA ILE A 56 1.46 5.37 -4.54
C ILE A 56 2.68 5.61 -3.63
N TYR A 57 2.76 4.86 -2.53
CA TYR A 57 3.77 5.02 -1.49
C TYR A 57 4.72 3.82 -1.46
N LEU A 58 6.00 4.10 -1.24
CA LEU A 58 7.04 3.12 -0.94
C LEU A 58 7.31 3.11 0.57
N SER A 59 7.04 1.96 1.20
CA SER A 59 7.45 1.68 2.57
C SER A 59 8.72 0.86 2.55
N ALA A 60 9.87 1.51 2.74
CA ALA A 60 11.18 0.87 2.73
C ALA A 60 12.22 1.73 3.45
N LYS A 61 13.41 1.15 3.69
CA LYS A 61 14.62 1.94 3.91
C LYS A 61 14.94 2.80 2.68
N ARG A 62 15.84 3.78 2.85
CA ARG A 62 16.31 4.62 1.73
C ARG A 62 16.84 3.76 0.59
N GLN A 63 16.28 3.99 -0.59
CA GLN A 63 16.72 3.38 -1.84
C GLN A 63 17.78 4.24 -2.51
N PHE A 64 18.81 3.60 -3.07
CA PHE A 64 19.90 4.26 -3.79
C PHE A 64 19.82 4.09 -5.30
N GLU A 65 18.97 3.17 -5.76
CA GLU A 65 18.67 2.93 -7.16
C GLU A 65 17.22 3.31 -7.46
N PRO A 66 16.92 3.80 -8.67
CA PRO A 66 15.55 4.08 -9.06
C PRO A 66 14.72 2.79 -9.13
N ILE A 67 13.43 2.92 -8.79
CA ILE A 67 12.46 1.82 -8.87
C ILE A 67 11.33 2.27 -9.79
N THR A 68 10.99 1.44 -10.77
CA THR A 68 9.83 1.66 -11.64
C THR A 68 8.67 0.86 -11.08
N VAL A 69 7.53 1.52 -10.88
CA VAL A 69 6.26 0.91 -10.49
C VAL A 69 5.29 1.00 -11.65
N LYS A 70 4.71 -0.13 -12.04
CA LYS A 70 3.66 -0.16 -13.04
C LYS A 70 2.30 -0.20 -12.35
N TYR A 71 1.35 0.58 -12.86
CA TYR A 71 0.00 0.66 -12.33
C TYR A 71 -1.05 0.74 -13.44
N SER A 72 -2.28 0.39 -13.11
CA SER A 72 -3.43 0.47 -14.00
C SER A 72 -4.51 1.35 -13.39
N VAL A 73 -5.21 2.11 -14.24
CA VAL A 73 -6.44 2.80 -13.87
C VAL A 73 -7.61 2.17 -14.60
N ILE A 74 -8.58 1.66 -13.84
CA ILE A 74 -9.71 0.90 -14.35
C ILE A 74 -10.98 1.66 -14.01
N ALA A 75 -11.70 2.13 -15.02
CA ALA A 75 -12.99 2.78 -14.86
C ALA A 75 -14.15 1.78 -14.99
N LYS A 76 -15.16 1.92 -14.13
CA LYS A 76 -16.41 1.17 -14.20
C LYS A 76 -17.60 2.13 -14.18
N GLY A 77 -18.27 2.26 -15.32
CA GLY A 77 -19.37 3.22 -15.48
C GLY A 77 -18.92 4.69 -15.59
N LEU A 78 -17.62 4.96 -15.48
CA LEU A 78 -17.03 6.27 -15.76
C LEU A 78 -16.31 6.23 -17.11
N GLU A 79 -16.23 7.39 -17.76
CA GLU A 79 -15.64 7.58 -19.08
C GLU A 79 -14.60 8.71 -19.01
N GLU A 80 -13.39 8.44 -19.51
CA GLU A 80 -12.32 9.42 -19.58
C GLU A 80 -12.64 10.52 -20.60
N GLY A 81 -12.33 11.77 -20.27
CA GLY A 81 -12.70 12.97 -21.03
C GLY A 81 -14.12 13.48 -20.75
N VAL A 82 -14.98 12.68 -20.11
CA VAL A 82 -16.33 13.07 -19.68
C VAL A 82 -16.39 13.24 -18.15
N HIS A 83 -15.95 12.22 -17.42
CA HIS A 83 -16.08 12.14 -15.98
C HIS A 83 -14.77 12.43 -15.25
N TYR A 84 -13.65 12.07 -15.87
CA TYR A 84 -12.31 12.29 -15.34
C TYR A 84 -11.30 12.39 -16.49
N GLN A 85 -10.10 12.87 -16.20
CA GLN A 85 -8.96 12.81 -17.10
C GLN A 85 -7.72 12.38 -16.31
N LEU A 86 -6.96 11.42 -16.84
CA LEU A 86 -5.64 11.09 -16.30
C LEU A 86 -4.64 12.19 -16.65
N LEU A 87 -3.90 12.65 -15.63
CA LEU A 87 -2.86 13.66 -15.80
C LEU A 87 -1.50 13.04 -16.09
N ASN A 88 -1.27 11.82 -15.62
CA ASN A 88 -0.08 11.05 -15.94
C ASN A 88 -0.17 10.55 -17.39
N THR A 89 0.91 10.70 -18.15
CA THR A 89 0.98 10.28 -19.56
C THR A 89 1.49 8.84 -19.74
N SER A 90 1.81 8.15 -18.64
CA SER A 90 2.37 6.79 -18.62
C SER A 90 1.75 5.99 -17.49
N ASP A 91 1.64 4.68 -17.69
CA ASP A 91 1.25 3.66 -16.71
C ASP A 91 2.42 3.24 -15.78
N GLU A 92 3.54 3.96 -15.85
CA GLU A 92 4.72 3.75 -15.02
C GLU A 92 5.07 5.00 -14.20
N LEU A 93 5.42 4.78 -12.93
CA LEU A 93 5.95 5.79 -12.03
C LEU A 93 7.41 5.48 -11.70
N LEU A 94 8.28 6.47 -11.88
CA LEU A 94 9.69 6.37 -11.54
C LEU A 94 9.94 6.94 -10.14
N PHE A 95 10.20 6.07 -9.18
CA PHE A 95 10.67 6.44 -7.85
C PHE A 95 12.19 6.63 -7.91
N SER A 96 12.61 7.89 -8.01
CA SER A 96 14.03 8.24 -7.94
C SER A 96 14.61 7.99 -6.54
N PRO A 97 15.93 7.83 -6.37
CA PRO A 97 16.54 7.65 -5.06
C PRO A 97 16.10 8.72 -4.05
N GLY A 98 15.57 8.27 -2.90
CA GLY A 98 15.06 9.14 -1.85
C GLY A 98 13.60 9.63 -2.03
N VAL A 99 12.92 9.26 -3.11
CA VAL A 99 11.49 9.51 -3.32
C VAL A 99 10.69 8.33 -2.78
N PHE A 100 9.69 8.62 -1.93
CA PHE A 100 8.87 7.59 -1.27
C PHE A 100 7.38 7.67 -1.65
N GLU A 101 6.98 8.65 -2.43
CA GLU A 101 5.61 8.77 -2.93
C GLU A 101 5.63 9.34 -4.35
N MET A 102 4.73 8.84 -5.20
CA MET A 102 4.55 9.35 -6.56
C MET A 102 3.06 9.47 -6.85
N PRO A 103 2.60 10.61 -7.40
CA PRO A 103 1.18 10.87 -7.60
C PRO A 103 0.64 10.19 -8.86
N VAL A 104 -0.56 9.64 -8.75
CA VAL A 104 -1.47 9.40 -9.87
C VAL A 104 -2.51 10.52 -9.88
N GLY A 105 -2.30 11.51 -10.75
CA GLY A 105 -3.12 12.71 -10.85
C GLY A 105 -4.39 12.46 -11.66
N ILE A 106 -5.54 12.79 -11.07
CA ILE A 106 -6.85 12.71 -11.70
C ILE A 106 -7.47 14.11 -11.70
N GLN A 107 -7.82 14.61 -12.89
CA GLN A 107 -8.70 15.76 -13.02
C GLN A 107 -10.14 15.28 -13.04
N TRP A 108 -10.90 15.58 -12.00
CA TRP A 108 -12.33 15.31 -11.97
C TRP A 108 -13.09 16.32 -12.82
N MET A 109 -14.06 15.83 -13.59
CA MET A 109 -14.88 16.62 -14.48
C MET A 109 -16.35 16.36 -14.15
N GLU A 110 -17.16 17.42 -14.11
CA GLU A 110 -18.60 17.33 -13.88
C GLU A 110 -19.28 16.69 -15.10
N GLY A 111 -19.94 15.55 -14.88
CA GLY A 111 -20.64 14.79 -15.92
C GLY A 111 -21.80 13.97 -15.32
N PRO A 112 -22.82 13.63 -16.12
CA PRO A 112 -23.98 12.87 -15.66
C PRO A 112 -23.61 11.42 -15.33
N LEU A 113 -23.94 10.95 -14.13
CA LEU A 113 -23.69 9.57 -13.72
C LEU A 113 -24.89 8.66 -14.03
N ASP A 114 -24.64 7.42 -14.40
CA ASP A 114 -25.67 6.39 -14.51
C ASP A 114 -25.88 5.71 -13.15
N PRO A 115 -27.03 5.92 -12.47
CA PRO A 115 -27.28 5.33 -11.15
C PRO A 115 -27.36 3.79 -11.16
N ALA A 116 -27.43 3.15 -12.34
CA ALA A 116 -27.41 1.70 -12.47
C ALA A 116 -25.98 1.11 -12.56
N GLN A 117 -24.94 1.94 -12.68
CA GLN A 117 -23.54 1.52 -12.76
C GLN A 117 -22.80 1.70 -11.43
N GLU A 118 -21.63 1.06 -11.29
CA GLU A 118 -20.77 1.23 -10.11
C GLU A 118 -20.21 2.65 -9.95
N ASN A 119 -20.03 3.40 -11.06
CA ASN A 119 -19.45 4.74 -11.11
C ASN A 119 -18.14 4.87 -10.32
N SER A 120 -17.21 3.95 -10.55
CA SER A 120 -15.96 3.88 -9.80
C SER A 120 -14.71 3.95 -10.70
N LEU A 121 -13.63 4.46 -10.11
CA LEU A 121 -12.29 4.45 -10.67
C LEU A 121 -11.40 3.65 -9.72
N ILE A 122 -10.65 2.67 -10.24
CA ILE A 122 -9.76 1.83 -9.44
C ILE A 122 -8.34 2.10 -9.90
N ILE A 123 -7.47 2.52 -8.98
CA ILE A 123 -6.03 2.64 -9.22
C ILE A 123 -5.37 1.41 -8.59
N LYS A 124 -4.72 0.57 -9.38
CA LYS A 124 -4.14 -0.71 -8.94
C LYS A 124 -2.66 -0.77 -9.25
N ILE A 125 -1.86 -1.20 -8.28
CA ILE A 125 -0.43 -1.47 -8.48
C ILE A 125 -0.27 -2.87 -9.07
N ASP A 126 0.37 -2.96 -10.23
CA ASP A 126 0.48 -4.21 -11.00
C ASP A 126 1.80 -4.93 -10.74
N ASN A 127 2.92 -4.21 -10.74
CA ASN A 127 4.25 -4.72 -10.43
C ASN A 127 5.25 -3.60 -10.13
N ASN A 128 6.47 -3.98 -9.75
CA ASN A 128 7.61 -3.07 -9.64
C ASN A 128 8.91 -3.77 -10.05
N SER A 129 9.90 -2.99 -10.52
CA SER A 129 11.16 -3.50 -11.04
C SER A 129 12.06 -4.22 -10.02
N LYS A 130 11.76 -4.11 -8.72
CA LYS A 130 12.51 -4.75 -7.62
C LYS A 130 11.82 -5.97 -7.03
N ASN A 131 10.65 -6.35 -7.56
CA ASN A 131 9.80 -7.43 -7.02
C ASN A 131 9.48 -7.25 -5.52
N TYR A 132 9.33 -6.00 -5.06
CA TYR A 132 8.85 -5.71 -3.71
C TYR A 132 7.38 -6.08 -3.56
N THR A 133 6.96 -6.32 -2.32
CA THR A 133 5.58 -6.68 -2.00
C THR A 133 4.61 -5.58 -2.45
N LEU A 134 3.42 -5.99 -2.91
CA LEU A 134 2.35 -5.09 -3.32
C LEU A 134 1.24 -5.12 -2.27
N GLY A 135 0.76 -3.95 -1.89
CA GLY A 135 -0.12 -3.76 -0.74
C GLY A 135 0.61 -3.87 0.59
N LEU A 136 -0.17 -3.77 1.66
CA LEU A 136 0.29 -4.01 3.02
C LEU A 136 0.76 -5.45 3.18
N PRO A 137 1.83 -5.68 3.97
CA PRO A 137 2.29 -7.02 4.30
C PRO A 137 1.18 -7.92 4.85
N GLY A 138 1.00 -9.08 4.23
CA GLY A 138 0.00 -10.06 4.62
C GLY A 138 -0.56 -10.84 3.41
N PRO A 139 -1.41 -11.85 3.65
CA PRO A 139 -2.02 -12.64 2.58
C PRO A 139 -3.05 -11.85 1.77
N ASP A 140 -3.70 -10.84 2.38
CA ASP A 140 -4.84 -10.13 1.80
C ASP A 140 -4.42 -8.99 0.85
N GLN A 141 -3.14 -8.57 0.87
CA GLN A 141 -2.60 -7.50 0.01
C GLN A 141 -3.44 -6.22 0.04
N LEU A 142 -3.97 -5.86 1.22
CA LEU A 142 -4.76 -4.63 1.42
C LEU A 142 -4.00 -3.42 0.89
N GLN A 143 -4.71 -2.42 0.34
CA GLN A 143 -4.08 -1.22 -0.24
C GLN A 143 -3.10 -1.50 -1.41
N GLN A 144 -3.17 -2.67 -2.07
CA GLN A 144 -2.60 -2.83 -3.41
C GLN A 144 -3.36 -1.97 -4.44
N GLN A 145 -4.63 -1.69 -4.16
CA GLN A 145 -5.50 -0.87 -4.99
C GLN A 145 -6.29 0.14 -4.14
N LEU A 146 -6.66 1.25 -4.76
CA LEU A 146 -7.58 2.25 -4.23
C LEU A 146 -8.82 2.31 -5.11
N VAL A 147 -10.00 2.12 -4.51
CA VAL A 147 -11.30 2.22 -5.17
C VAL A 147 -11.91 3.59 -4.86
N ILE A 148 -12.19 4.36 -5.89
CA ILE A 148 -12.78 5.70 -5.76
C ILE A 148 -14.19 5.62 -6.35
N ILE A 149 -15.20 5.65 -5.48
CA ILE A 149 -16.61 5.59 -5.87
C ILE A 149 -17.16 7.00 -5.96
N ARG A 150 -17.82 7.30 -7.08
CA ARG A 150 -18.43 8.62 -7.31
C ARG A 150 -19.93 8.56 -7.06
N ASN A 151 -20.46 9.45 -6.22
CA ASN A 151 -21.86 9.48 -5.79
C ASN A 151 -22.52 10.85 -5.72
#